data_AF-A0A353R645-F1
#
_entry.id   AF-A0A353R645-F1
#
_cell.length_a   1.000
_cell.length_b   1.000
_cell.length_c   1.000
_cell.angle_alpha   90.00
_cell.angle_beta   90.00
_cell.angle_gamma   90.00
#
_symmetry.space_group_name_H-M   'P 1'
#
loop_
_entity.id
_entity.type
_entity.pdbx_description
1 polymer ?
#
loop_
_entity_poly.entity_id
_entity_poly.type
_entity_poly.pdbx_seq_one_letter_code
_entity_poly.pdbx_strand_id
1 'polypeptide(L)'
;MGNSGKKTIEVGILLAPSISFELEGNYGAYSGCFTATAESGQVRFQDKVRNRFVFEPQDHSTSFVLKDVVIGIDFHWERREDQRFRGSLVLISENNMIRAVNVLPLEDYLVSVIASEMSATSTLEYLKAHAVISRSWLLSQIEKRQGIAQQQQEVCPSEVRTDQEWIKWWDREDHTLFDVCADDHCQRYQGITRPSQSIDNVTQAVNQTAGEVLTYEGKICDARFSKCCGGIMERFSTSWEPAEHPYLQGKYDGESLPDEVPFPDLTDPVQAEIWIRSAPPAFCNTADNEVLSQVLNTYGQETKGFYRWEVAYTFEELSDLIKRRIGVDFGLVQELIPLERGASGRICRLKIVG
;
A
#
# COMPACT_ATOMS: atom_id res chain seq x y z
N MET A 1 6.16 -23.36 29.54
CA MET A 1 6.97 -23.28 28.30
C MET A 1 6.05 -23.65 27.15
N GLY A 2 5.62 -22.78 26.24
CA GLY A 2 5.87 -21.37 26.00
C GLY A 2 4.62 -20.67 25.44
N ASN A 3 4.66 -19.35 25.41
CA ASN A 3 3.64 -18.46 24.84
C ASN A 3 3.15 -18.96 23.47
N SER A 4 1.84 -18.88 23.22
CA SER A 4 1.23 -19.24 21.94
C SER A 4 1.89 -18.47 20.79
N GLY A 5 2.54 -19.19 19.87
CA GLY A 5 3.37 -18.67 18.78
C GLY A 5 2.59 -18.06 17.62
N LYS A 6 1.87 -16.95 17.86
CA LYS A 6 1.30 -16.12 16.79
C LYS A 6 2.34 -15.11 16.32
N LYS A 7 2.56 -15.01 15.00
CA LYS A 7 3.48 -14.01 14.40
C LYS A 7 2.93 -12.60 14.63
N THR A 8 3.76 -11.71 15.16
CA THR A 8 3.45 -10.29 15.34
C THR A 8 4.02 -9.47 14.20
N ILE A 9 3.40 -8.33 13.90
CA ILE A 9 3.78 -7.39 12.86
C ILE A 9 4.00 -6.02 13.49
N GLU A 10 5.04 -5.31 13.08
CA GLU A 10 5.31 -3.92 13.44
C GLU A 10 4.86 -2.98 12.30
N VAL A 11 3.83 -2.16 12.54
CA VAL A 11 3.25 -1.25 11.53
C VAL A 11 3.62 0.19 11.84
N GLY A 12 4.37 0.88 10.97
CA GLY A 12 4.69 2.29 11.11
C GLY A 12 3.50 3.18 10.72
N ILE A 13 3.06 4.05 11.64
CA ILE A 13 1.82 4.84 11.45
C ILE A 13 2.12 6.33 11.23
N LEU A 14 2.85 6.96 12.14
CA LEU A 14 3.00 8.43 12.16
C LEU A 14 4.46 8.81 12.43
N LEU A 15 5.01 9.73 11.63
CA LEU A 15 6.30 10.38 11.86
C LEU A 15 6.09 11.84 12.19
N ALA A 16 6.49 12.29 13.38
CA ALA A 16 6.34 13.67 13.78
C ALA A 16 7.40 14.08 14.82
N PRO A 17 7.74 15.38 14.92
CA PRO A 17 8.61 15.88 15.99
C PRO A 17 7.97 15.74 17.39
N SER A 18 6.64 15.67 17.45
CA SER A 18 5.86 15.48 18.67
C SER A 18 4.65 14.62 18.35
N ILE A 19 4.37 13.60 19.17
CA ILE A 19 3.22 12.71 19.03
C ILE A 19 2.38 12.76 20.29
N SER A 20 1.10 13.11 20.11
CA SER A 20 0.08 13.04 21.16
C SER A 20 -0.73 11.76 21.01
N PHE A 21 -0.97 11.08 22.13
CA PHE A 21 -1.67 9.79 22.12
C PHE A 21 -2.43 9.56 23.43
N GLU A 22 -3.42 8.68 23.39
CA GLU A 22 -4.23 8.29 24.53
C GLU A 22 -4.18 6.77 24.68
N LEU A 23 -3.83 6.30 25.88
CA LEU A 23 -3.85 4.88 26.23
C LEU A 23 -5.19 4.57 26.91
N GLU A 24 -6.07 3.90 26.17
CA GLU A 24 -7.42 3.53 26.61
C GLU A 24 -7.40 2.11 27.22
N GLY A 25 -7.35 2.05 28.55
CA GLY A 25 -7.25 0.80 29.31
C GLY A 25 -5.87 0.61 29.94
N ASN A 26 -5.51 -0.64 30.25
CA ASN A 26 -4.33 -0.94 31.05
C ASN A 26 -3.10 -1.26 30.17
N TYR A 27 -2.16 -0.31 30.10
CA TYR A 27 -0.83 -0.51 29.50
C TYR A 27 0.26 -0.61 30.58
N GLY A 28 -0.01 -1.42 31.60
CA GLY A 28 0.83 -1.60 32.77
C GLY A 28 0.75 -0.39 33.71
N ALA A 29 1.77 0.47 33.67
CA ALA A 29 1.84 1.66 34.53
C ALA A 29 1.19 2.91 33.89
N TYR A 30 0.67 2.80 32.66
CA TYR A 30 0.24 3.94 31.86
C TYR A 30 -1.24 3.78 31.44
N SER A 31 -2.00 4.87 31.61
CA SER A 31 -3.39 5.02 31.17
C SER A 31 -3.69 6.52 31.03
N GLY A 32 -4.46 6.91 30.01
CA GLY A 32 -4.84 8.29 29.74
C GLY A 32 -4.01 8.97 28.64
N CYS A 33 -4.09 10.30 28.58
CA CYS A 33 -3.47 11.11 27.52
C CYS A 33 -2.01 11.45 27.82
N PHE A 34 -1.15 11.34 26.80
CA PHE A 34 0.26 11.66 26.87
C PHE A 34 0.76 12.33 25.59
N THR A 35 1.95 12.93 25.71
CA THR A 35 2.71 13.47 24.58
C THR A 35 4.16 13.04 24.70
N ALA A 36 4.75 12.61 23.58
CA ALA A 36 6.18 12.36 23.45
C ALA A 36 6.78 13.35 22.44
N THR A 37 8.02 13.78 22.70
CA THR A 37 8.74 14.73 21.82
C THR A 37 10.10 14.20 21.42
N ALA A 38 10.56 14.54 20.21
CA ALA A 38 11.91 14.26 19.78
C ALA A 38 12.89 15.21 20.48
N GLU A 39 13.94 14.66 21.08
CA GLU A 39 14.99 15.45 21.71
C GLU A 39 16.35 14.81 21.44
N SER A 40 17.27 15.56 20.82
CA SER A 40 18.66 15.14 20.58
C SER A 40 18.79 13.75 19.92
N GLY A 41 17.89 13.43 18.97
CA GLY A 41 17.88 12.12 18.28
C GLY A 41 17.32 10.97 19.14
N GLN A 42 16.60 11.28 20.22
CA GLN A 42 15.93 10.31 21.09
C GLN A 42 14.47 10.70 21.31
N VAL A 43 13.69 9.79 21.87
CA VAL A 43 12.31 10.05 22.31
C VAL A 43 12.34 10.51 23.77
N ARG A 44 11.76 11.67 24.07
CA ARG A 44 11.44 12.09 25.43
C ARG A 44 9.98 11.73 25.73
N PHE A 45 9.76 11.03 26.82
CA PHE A 45 8.45 10.72 27.36
C PHE A 45 8.47 10.87 28.88
N GLN A 46 7.65 11.79 29.40
CA GLN A 46 7.72 12.25 30.79
C GLN A 46 9.16 12.65 31.16
N ASP A 47 9.70 12.16 32.28
CA ASP A 47 11.06 12.46 32.74
C ASP A 47 12.14 11.54 32.13
N LYS A 48 11.78 10.72 31.13
CA LYS A 48 12.69 9.71 30.55
C LYS A 48 13.02 10.05 29.10
N VAL A 49 14.29 9.88 28.74
CA VAL A 49 14.78 10.02 27.35
C VAL A 49 15.42 8.70 26.91
N ARG A 50 14.93 8.09 25.84
CA ARG A 50 15.37 6.79 25.31
C ARG A 50 15.12 6.70 23.81
N ASN A 51 15.77 5.74 23.13
CA ASN A 51 15.54 5.52 21.70
C ASN A 51 14.22 4.80 21.40
N ARG A 52 13.67 4.05 22.38
CA ARG A 52 12.46 3.24 22.23
C ARG A 52 11.65 3.23 23.52
N PHE A 53 10.34 3.46 23.41
CA PHE A 53 9.34 3.21 24.44
C PHE A 53 8.34 2.18 23.93
N VAL A 54 7.93 1.27 24.81
CA VAL A 54 6.96 0.21 24.51
C VAL A 54 5.84 0.29 25.52
N PHE A 55 4.61 0.34 25.03
CA PHE A 55 3.38 0.31 25.81
C PHE A 55 2.64 -0.96 25.43
N GLU A 56 2.75 -1.99 26.27
CA GLU A 56 2.12 -3.29 26.03
C GLU A 56 0.77 -3.39 26.75
N PRO A 57 -0.30 -3.75 26.03
CA PRO A 57 -1.62 -3.93 26.63
C PRO A 57 -1.62 -5.15 27.56
N GLN A 58 -2.30 -5.05 28.70
CA GLN A 58 -2.46 -6.16 29.64
C GLN A 58 -3.70 -7.02 29.34
N ASP A 59 -4.58 -6.54 28.47
CA ASP A 59 -5.87 -7.14 28.15
C ASP A 59 -6.26 -6.87 26.69
N HIS A 60 -6.98 -7.82 26.08
CA HIS A 60 -7.34 -7.74 24.65
C HIS A 60 -8.38 -6.64 24.33
N SER A 61 -9.02 -6.07 25.35
CA SER A 61 -10.00 -4.99 25.23
C SER A 61 -9.37 -3.60 25.14
N THR A 62 -8.08 -3.45 25.45
CA THR A 62 -7.43 -2.13 25.44
C THR A 62 -7.20 -1.63 24.02
N SER A 63 -7.25 -0.32 23.87
CA SER A 63 -6.90 0.38 22.64
C SER A 63 -6.02 1.58 22.95
N PHE A 64 -5.41 2.15 21.93
CA PHE A 64 -4.78 3.46 22.03
C PHE A 64 -5.20 4.32 20.86
N VAL A 65 -5.24 5.62 21.08
CA VAL A 65 -5.56 6.61 20.05
C VAL A 65 -4.31 7.42 19.74
N LEU A 66 -3.93 7.48 18.48
CA LEU A 66 -2.96 8.46 17.99
C LEU A 66 -3.73 9.68 17.49
N LYS A 67 -3.31 10.87 17.92
CA LYS A 67 -3.94 12.14 17.53
C LYS A 67 -3.31 12.67 16.25
N ASP A 68 -4.12 13.35 15.44
CA ASP A 68 -3.66 14.08 14.24
C ASP A 68 -2.88 13.21 13.23
N VAL A 69 -3.29 11.95 13.03
CA VAL A 69 -2.65 11.05 12.06
C VAL A 69 -2.94 11.55 10.65
N VAL A 70 -1.89 11.83 9.88
CA VAL A 70 -1.98 12.25 8.48
C VAL A 70 -2.38 11.04 7.63
N ILE A 71 -3.40 11.19 6.79
CA ILE A 71 -3.85 10.18 5.82
C ILE A 71 -3.76 10.78 4.43
N GLY A 72 -3.25 10.00 3.46
CA GLY A 72 -3.13 10.41 2.07
C GLY A 72 -1.99 11.40 1.88
N ILE A 73 -0.83 11.08 2.45
CA ILE A 73 0.37 11.92 2.38
C ILE A 73 0.67 12.19 0.90
N ASP A 74 0.86 13.47 0.55
CA ASP A 74 1.14 13.92 -0.82
C ASP A 74 0.02 13.72 -1.87
N PHE A 75 -1.18 13.34 -1.43
CA PHE A 75 -2.39 13.30 -2.25
C PHE A 75 -3.26 14.56 -2.08
N HIS A 76 -4.09 14.86 -3.08
CA HIS A 76 -4.96 16.04 -3.07
C HIS A 76 -6.09 16.01 -2.01
N TRP A 77 -6.27 14.88 -1.32
CA TRP A 77 -7.28 14.67 -0.27
C TRP A 77 -6.65 14.47 1.12
N GLU A 78 -5.38 14.85 1.29
CA GLU A 78 -4.66 14.75 2.58
C GLU A 78 -5.48 15.36 3.73
N ARG A 79 -5.61 14.61 4.83
CA ARG A 79 -6.30 15.06 6.04
C ARG A 79 -5.69 14.49 7.31
N ARG A 80 -6.04 15.08 8.44
CA ARG A 80 -5.69 14.59 9.78
C ARG A 80 -6.93 14.06 10.48
N GLU A 81 -6.83 12.86 11.05
CA GLU A 81 -7.87 12.33 11.93
C GLU A 81 -7.25 11.56 13.11
N ASP A 82 -7.99 11.49 14.22
CA ASP A 82 -7.64 10.61 15.34
C ASP A 82 -7.88 9.16 14.92
N GLN A 83 -6.86 8.31 15.06
CA GLN A 83 -6.98 6.89 14.76
C GLN A 83 -6.80 6.04 16.01
N ARG A 84 -7.64 5.01 16.15
CA ARG A 84 -7.65 4.08 17.26
C ARG A 84 -7.11 2.72 16.83
N PHE A 85 -6.26 2.13 17.65
CA PHE A 85 -5.58 0.87 17.38
C PHE A 85 -5.68 -0.09 18.57
N ARG A 86 -5.51 -1.39 18.31
CA ARG A 86 -5.29 -2.42 19.34
C ARG A 86 -3.85 -2.89 19.30
N GLY A 87 -3.44 -3.62 20.34
CA GLY A 87 -2.07 -4.10 20.45
C GLY A 87 -1.16 -3.08 21.13
N SER A 88 0.15 -3.22 20.93
CA SER A 88 1.13 -2.39 21.60
C SER A 88 1.41 -1.11 20.80
N LEU A 89 1.65 -0.01 21.51
CA LEU A 89 2.22 1.19 20.93
C LEU A 89 3.72 1.20 21.21
N VAL A 90 4.52 1.43 20.18
CA VAL A 90 5.96 1.62 20.28
C VAL A 90 6.31 2.98 19.72
N LEU A 91 7.08 3.77 20.46
CA LEU A 91 7.64 5.03 19.99
C LEU A 91 9.14 4.84 19.79
N ILE A 92 9.63 5.11 18.58
CA ILE A 92 11.05 5.02 18.24
C ILE A 92 11.55 6.32 17.63
N SER A 93 12.83 6.64 17.81
CA SER A 93 13.43 7.77 17.11
C SER A 93 13.80 7.39 15.68
N GLU A 94 13.42 8.24 14.73
CA GLU A 94 13.70 8.11 13.31
C GLU A 94 13.98 9.51 12.73
N ASN A 95 15.16 9.72 12.14
CA ASN A 95 15.54 10.99 11.47
C ASN A 95 15.30 12.27 12.32
N ASN A 96 15.69 12.24 13.61
CA ASN A 96 15.44 13.31 14.59
C ASN A 96 13.95 13.63 14.86
N MET A 97 13.06 12.73 14.47
CA MET A 97 11.63 12.74 14.77
C MET A 97 11.26 11.48 15.57
N ILE A 98 9.97 11.35 15.92
CA ILE A 98 9.41 10.16 16.54
C ILE A 98 8.54 9.44 15.52
N ARG A 99 8.76 8.14 15.37
CA ARG A 99 7.87 7.21 14.69
C ARG A 99 6.99 6.49 15.71
N ALA A 100 5.68 6.57 15.54
CA ALA A 100 4.75 5.66 16.20
C ALA A 100 4.59 4.39 15.39
N VAL A 101 4.78 3.25 16.06
CA VAL A 101 4.66 1.90 15.51
C VAL A 101 3.62 1.13 16.31
N ASN A 102 2.67 0.48 15.63
CA ASN A 102 1.75 -0.44 16.27
C ASN A 102 2.25 -1.88 16.12
N VAL A 103 2.30 -2.61 17.24
CA VAL A 103 2.69 -4.03 17.25
C VAL A 103 1.49 -4.89 17.61
N LEU A 104 1.09 -5.76 16.69
CA LEU A 104 -0.12 -6.59 16.81
C LEU A 104 0.04 -7.96 16.13
N PRO A 105 -0.79 -8.95 16.46
CA PRO A 105 -0.82 -10.22 15.74
C PRO A 105 -1.14 -10.03 14.26
N LEU A 106 -0.51 -10.83 13.39
CA LEU A 106 -0.68 -10.76 11.94
C LEU A 106 -2.16 -10.83 11.52
N GLU A 107 -2.94 -11.73 12.11
CA GLU A 107 -4.35 -11.90 11.73
C GLU A 107 -5.19 -10.68 12.12
N ASP A 108 -4.89 -10.02 13.24
CA ASP A 108 -5.58 -8.79 13.66
C ASP A 108 -5.22 -7.60 12.74
N TYR A 109 -3.97 -7.58 12.24
CA TYR A 109 -3.55 -6.64 11.21
C TYR A 109 -4.35 -6.82 9.92
N LEU A 110 -4.48 -8.06 9.43
CA LEU A 110 -5.20 -8.36 8.20
C LEU A 110 -6.68 -7.98 8.26
N VAL A 111 -7.33 -8.15 9.42
CA VAL A 111 -8.72 -7.69 9.60
C VAL A 111 -8.85 -6.20 9.35
N SER A 112 -7.92 -5.38 9.85
CA SER A 112 -7.92 -3.94 9.62
C SER A 112 -7.59 -3.58 8.17
N VAL A 113 -6.60 -4.25 7.57
CA VAL A 113 -6.21 -4.01 6.16
C VAL A 113 -7.38 -4.26 5.23
N ILE A 114 -8.00 -5.44 5.31
CA ILE A 114 -9.09 -5.82 4.39
C ILE A 114 -10.28 -4.86 4.53
N ALA A 115 -10.60 -4.45 5.76
CA ALA A 115 -11.69 -3.51 6.02
C ALA A 115 -11.37 -2.07 5.59
N SER A 116 -10.08 -1.70 5.47
CA SER A 116 -9.64 -0.36 5.09
C SER A 116 -9.46 -0.22 3.56
N GLU A 117 -8.94 -1.27 2.92
CA GLU A 117 -8.70 -1.31 1.48
C GLU A 117 -10.02 -1.35 0.70
N MET A 118 -10.91 -2.28 1.05
CA MET A 118 -12.10 -2.59 0.26
C MET A 118 -13.35 -2.75 1.13
N SER A 119 -14.52 -2.84 0.50
CA SER A 119 -15.75 -2.87 1.28
C SER A 119 -15.84 -4.14 2.16
N ALA A 120 -15.99 -3.94 3.47
CA ALA A 120 -16.18 -5.02 4.44
C ALA A 120 -17.50 -5.80 4.22
N THR A 121 -18.43 -5.27 3.42
CA THR A 121 -19.70 -5.92 3.06
C THR A 121 -19.59 -6.84 1.83
N SER A 122 -18.38 -7.07 1.31
CA SER A 122 -18.18 -7.94 0.15
C SER A 122 -18.55 -9.40 0.42
N THR A 123 -18.57 -10.21 -0.64
CA THR A 123 -18.82 -11.65 -0.52
C THR A 123 -17.72 -12.34 0.29
N LEU A 124 -18.07 -13.43 0.98
CA LEU A 124 -17.10 -14.13 1.83
C LEU A 124 -15.89 -14.66 1.05
N GLU A 125 -16.12 -15.19 -0.16
CA GLU A 125 -15.04 -15.72 -1.01
C GLU A 125 -14.10 -14.61 -1.50
N TYR A 126 -14.64 -13.43 -1.79
CA TYR A 126 -13.84 -12.25 -2.07
C TYR A 126 -12.94 -11.88 -0.89
N LEU A 127 -13.52 -11.79 0.31
CA LEU A 127 -12.78 -11.44 1.54
C LEU A 127 -11.71 -12.49 1.88
N LYS A 128 -11.97 -13.78 1.62
CA LYS A 128 -10.98 -14.86 1.79
C LYS A 128 -9.82 -14.72 0.82
N ALA A 129 -10.11 -14.52 -0.47
CA ALA A 129 -9.07 -14.30 -1.48
C ALA A 129 -8.21 -13.08 -1.12
N HIS A 130 -8.84 -11.99 -0.71
CA HIS A 130 -8.15 -10.78 -0.26
C HIS A 130 -7.28 -11.05 0.99
N ALA A 131 -7.77 -11.82 1.97
CA ALA A 131 -6.97 -12.20 3.14
C ALA A 131 -5.71 -12.99 2.75
N VAL A 132 -5.84 -13.99 1.87
CA VAL A 132 -4.71 -14.81 1.41
C VAL A 132 -3.71 -13.97 0.61
N ILE A 133 -4.18 -13.10 -0.29
CA ILE A 133 -3.35 -12.18 -1.08
C ILE A 133 -2.58 -11.24 -0.15
N SER A 134 -3.29 -10.53 0.74
CA SER A 134 -2.68 -9.55 1.66
C SER A 134 -1.68 -10.19 2.62
N ARG A 135 -1.97 -11.41 3.11
CA ARG A 135 -1.04 -12.20 3.93
C ARG A 135 0.21 -12.59 3.16
N SER A 136 0.05 -13.06 1.93
CA SER A 136 1.16 -13.50 1.07
C SER A 136 2.09 -12.35 0.77
N TRP A 137 1.54 -11.20 0.38
CA TRP A 137 2.31 -9.98 0.14
C TRP A 137 3.09 -9.55 1.39
N LEU A 138 2.42 -9.43 2.54
CA LEU A 138 3.05 -9.03 3.80
C LEU A 138 4.23 -9.95 4.17
N LEU A 139 4.01 -11.26 4.10
CA LEU A 139 5.04 -12.24 4.45
C LEU A 139 6.18 -12.24 3.44
N SER A 140 5.89 -12.09 2.14
CA SER A 140 6.90 -11.96 1.08
C SER A 140 7.78 -10.72 1.29
N GLN A 141 7.20 -9.56 1.68
CA GLN A 141 8.00 -8.36 1.97
C GLN A 141 8.91 -8.54 3.19
N ILE A 142 8.39 -9.18 4.25
CA ILE A 142 9.18 -9.48 5.45
C ILE A 142 10.32 -10.45 5.11
N GLU A 143 10.07 -11.51 4.34
CA GLU A 143 11.10 -12.45 3.90
C GLU A 143 12.16 -11.78 3.03
N LYS A 144 11.76 -10.95 2.06
CA LYS A 144 12.68 -10.17 1.21
C LYS A 144 13.60 -9.28 2.06
N ARG A 145 13.04 -8.52 3.00
CA ARG A 145 13.80 -7.66 3.92
C ARG A 145 14.77 -8.46 4.79
N GLN A 146 14.34 -9.59 5.34
CA GLN A 146 15.21 -10.47 6.14
C GLN A 146 16.33 -11.08 5.30
N GLY A 147 16.04 -11.49 4.06
CA GLY A 147 17.03 -11.99 3.11
C GLY A 147 18.10 -10.95 2.76
N ILE A 148 17.69 -9.69 2.53
CA ILE A 148 18.59 -8.56 2.30
C ILE A 148 19.46 -8.29 3.54
N ALA A 149 18.86 -8.22 4.73
CA ALA A 149 19.59 -7.99 5.98
C ALA A 149 20.63 -9.09 6.27
N GLN A 150 20.36 -10.32 5.81
CA GLN A 150 21.26 -11.47 5.94
C GLN A 150 22.22 -11.64 4.74
N GLN A 151 22.26 -10.70 3.79
CA GLN A 151 23.07 -10.75 2.57
C GLN A 151 22.81 -11.99 1.69
N GLN A 152 21.61 -12.58 1.79
CA GLN A 152 21.20 -13.74 0.99
C GLN A 152 20.52 -13.34 -0.33
N GLN A 153 20.19 -12.07 -0.49
CA GLN A 153 19.60 -11.50 -1.70
C GLN A 153 20.33 -10.20 -2.07
N GLU A 154 20.60 -10.00 -3.35
CA GLU A 154 21.21 -8.77 -3.86
C GLU A 154 20.20 -7.62 -3.85
N VAL A 155 20.68 -6.43 -3.47
CA VAL A 155 19.88 -5.21 -3.51
C VAL A 155 19.94 -4.62 -4.90
N CYS A 156 18.86 -4.74 -5.67
CA CYS A 156 18.71 -3.95 -6.89
C CYS A 156 18.64 -2.44 -6.55
N PRO A 157 19.32 -1.56 -7.28
CA PRO A 157 19.26 -0.12 -7.01
C PRO A 157 17.84 0.43 -7.25
N SER A 158 17.35 1.27 -6.34
CA SER A 158 16.08 2.00 -6.48
C SER A 158 16.15 3.13 -7.50
N GLU A 159 17.36 3.62 -7.78
CA GLU A 159 17.60 4.70 -8.71
C GLU A 159 18.86 4.40 -9.53
N VAL A 160 18.74 4.51 -10.85
CA VAL A 160 19.85 4.45 -11.79
C VAL A 160 19.78 5.71 -12.64
N ARG A 161 20.83 6.52 -12.59
CA ARG A 161 20.88 7.80 -13.30
C ARG A 161 22.14 7.90 -14.15
N THR A 162 21.95 8.24 -15.42
CA THR A 162 22.97 8.52 -16.43
C THR A 162 22.74 9.91 -17.03
N ASP A 163 23.61 10.34 -17.94
CA ASP A 163 23.45 11.62 -18.64
C ASP A 163 22.21 11.67 -19.55
N GLN A 164 21.69 10.51 -19.96
CA GLN A 164 20.57 10.40 -20.91
C GLN A 164 19.29 9.82 -20.32
N GLU A 165 19.41 9.07 -19.22
CA GLU A 165 18.31 8.31 -18.66
C GLU A 165 18.31 8.34 -17.14
N TRP A 166 17.10 8.39 -16.57
CA TRP A 166 16.85 8.26 -15.16
C TRP A 166 15.75 7.21 -14.92
N ILE A 167 16.12 6.10 -14.30
CA ILE A 167 15.20 5.05 -13.85
C ILE A 167 15.05 5.19 -12.34
N LYS A 168 13.80 5.33 -11.88
CA LYS A 168 13.47 5.42 -10.46
C LYS A 168 12.30 4.51 -10.11
N TRP A 169 12.53 3.64 -9.13
CA TRP A 169 11.55 2.74 -8.54
C TRP A 169 11.11 3.29 -7.18
N TRP A 170 9.88 3.79 -7.10
CA TRP A 170 9.35 4.48 -5.92
C TRP A 170 8.98 3.55 -4.76
N ASP A 171 8.77 2.27 -5.03
CA ASP A 171 8.33 1.23 -4.09
C ASP A 171 9.47 0.67 -3.22
N ARG A 172 10.52 1.46 -2.96
CA ARG A 172 11.74 1.01 -2.27
C ARG A 172 12.15 1.90 -1.11
N GLU A 173 11.22 2.63 -0.52
CA GLU A 173 11.44 3.24 0.78
C GLU A 173 11.30 2.15 1.86
N ASP A 174 12.17 1.13 1.79
CA ASP A 174 12.15 -0.02 2.66
C ASP A 174 12.27 0.43 4.11
N HIS A 175 11.28 0.03 4.91
CA HIS A 175 11.25 0.35 6.31
C HIS A 175 12.35 -0.42 7.05
N THR A 176 13.31 0.29 7.62
CA THR A 176 14.38 -0.35 8.38
C THR A 176 13.95 -0.66 9.81
N LEU A 177 13.02 0.12 10.36
CA LEU A 177 12.66 0.14 11.77
C LEU A 177 11.35 -0.60 12.12
N PHE A 178 10.56 -1.00 11.13
CA PHE A 178 9.28 -1.69 11.28
C PHE A 178 9.02 -2.55 10.03
N ASP A 179 7.96 -3.37 10.02
CA ASP A 179 7.72 -4.34 8.95
C ASP A 179 7.00 -3.74 7.74
N VAL A 180 5.96 -2.93 7.98
CA VAL A 180 5.12 -2.30 6.94
C VAL A 180 4.61 -0.92 7.40
N CYS A 181 4.32 0.02 6.49
CA CYS A 181 3.66 1.27 6.84
C CYS A 181 2.14 1.20 6.70
N ALA A 182 1.45 2.11 7.37
CA ALA A 182 -0.01 2.26 7.32
C ALA A 182 -0.53 3.07 6.10
N ASP A 183 0.35 3.42 5.17
CA ASP A 183 0.08 4.24 3.99
C ASP A 183 -0.05 3.40 2.70
N ASP A 184 -0.46 4.04 1.60
CA ASP A 184 -0.64 3.44 0.27
C ASP A 184 0.64 2.83 -0.32
N HIS A 185 1.81 3.13 0.26
CA HIS A 185 3.09 2.48 -0.07
C HIS A 185 3.11 0.98 0.27
N CYS A 186 2.39 0.55 1.32
CA CYS A 186 2.34 -0.85 1.72
C CYS A 186 0.93 -1.42 1.59
N GLN A 187 0.14 -1.25 2.65
CA GLN A 187 -1.26 -1.64 2.72
C GLN A 187 -1.95 -0.65 3.63
N ARG A 188 -3.14 -0.23 3.23
CA ARG A 188 -3.94 0.71 3.99
C ARG A 188 -4.34 0.10 5.32
N TYR A 189 -3.85 0.68 6.40
CA TYR A 189 -4.09 0.21 7.77
C TYR A 189 -4.59 1.36 8.64
N GLN A 190 -5.84 1.30 9.10
CA GLN A 190 -6.48 2.40 9.85
C GLN A 190 -6.91 2.01 11.27
N GLY A 191 -6.40 0.86 11.75
CA GLY A 191 -6.73 0.30 13.06
C GLY A 191 -8.20 -0.11 13.17
N ILE A 192 -8.83 0.24 14.30
CA ILE A 192 -10.24 -0.02 14.64
C ILE A 192 -11.07 1.28 14.68
N THR A 193 -10.55 2.37 14.10
CA THR A 193 -11.15 3.72 14.12
C THR A 193 -12.57 3.74 13.57
N ARG A 194 -12.83 2.95 12.52
CA ARG A 194 -14.10 2.88 11.82
C ARG A 194 -14.76 1.53 12.09
N PRO A 195 -15.59 1.40 13.15
CA PRO A 195 -16.32 0.16 13.39
C PRO A 195 -17.33 -0.03 12.25
N SER A 196 -17.05 -0.94 11.32
CA SER A 196 -18.03 -1.36 10.33
C SER A 196 -18.88 -2.49 10.95
N GLN A 197 -20.19 -2.46 10.69
CA GLN A 197 -21.10 -3.55 11.05
C GLN A 197 -20.74 -4.89 10.35
N SER A 198 -19.78 -4.87 9.41
CA SER A 198 -19.35 -6.02 8.62
C SER A 198 -17.94 -6.49 8.97
N ILE A 199 -17.36 -6.02 10.08
CA ILE A 199 -16.06 -6.50 10.57
C ILE A 199 -16.10 -8.00 10.89
N ASP A 200 -17.28 -8.54 11.24
CA ASP A 200 -17.48 -9.95 11.54
C ASP A 200 -17.25 -10.83 10.29
N ASN A 201 -17.72 -10.41 9.11
CA ASN A 201 -17.48 -11.13 7.86
C ASN A 201 -15.99 -11.14 7.49
N VAL A 202 -15.32 -10.00 7.66
CA VAL A 202 -13.87 -9.89 7.44
C VAL A 202 -13.12 -10.79 8.42
N THR A 203 -13.46 -10.73 9.71
CA THR A 203 -12.86 -11.57 10.75
C THR A 203 -13.09 -13.05 10.47
N GLN A 204 -14.29 -13.42 10.02
CA GLN A 204 -14.60 -14.78 9.60
C GLN A 204 -13.72 -15.22 8.42
N ALA A 205 -13.57 -14.39 7.38
CA ALA A 205 -12.75 -14.69 6.22
C ALA A 205 -11.26 -14.89 6.58
N VAL A 206 -10.73 -13.99 7.41
CA VAL A 206 -9.34 -14.06 7.90
C VAL A 206 -9.13 -15.34 8.72
N ASN A 207 -10.05 -15.66 9.65
CA ASN A 207 -9.95 -16.88 10.45
C ASN A 207 -10.07 -18.16 9.62
N GLN A 208 -10.95 -18.18 8.61
CA GLN A 208 -11.12 -19.35 7.74
C GLN A 208 -9.94 -19.59 6.80
N THR A 209 -9.08 -18.59 6.60
CA THR A 209 -7.88 -18.66 5.75
C THR A 209 -6.60 -18.45 6.57
N ALA A 210 -6.66 -18.64 7.88
CA ALA A 210 -5.53 -18.36 8.77
C ALA A 210 -4.31 -19.22 8.39
N GLY A 211 -3.19 -18.56 8.14
CA GLY A 211 -1.96 -19.21 7.69
C GLY A 211 -1.93 -19.64 6.22
N GLU A 212 -3.00 -19.44 5.44
CA GLU A 212 -3.00 -19.70 4.00
C GLU A 212 -2.25 -18.58 3.25
N VAL A 213 -1.37 -19.01 2.34
CA VAL A 213 -0.54 -18.14 1.49
C VAL A 213 -0.46 -18.70 0.07
N LEU A 214 -0.19 -17.83 -0.90
CA LEU A 214 0.14 -18.19 -2.27
C LEU A 214 1.62 -18.55 -2.36
N THR A 215 1.92 -19.68 -3.00
CA THR A 215 3.30 -20.12 -3.21
C THR A 215 3.56 -20.51 -4.65
N TYR A 216 4.78 -20.25 -5.13
CA TYR A 216 5.30 -20.74 -6.39
C TYR A 216 6.67 -21.36 -6.13
N GLU A 217 6.87 -22.61 -6.59
CA GLU A 217 8.11 -23.37 -6.35
C GLU A 217 8.53 -23.42 -4.86
N GLY A 218 7.56 -23.51 -3.96
CA GLY A 218 7.79 -23.60 -2.51
C GLY A 218 8.19 -22.29 -1.82
N LYS A 219 8.20 -21.15 -2.54
CA LYS A 219 8.40 -19.81 -1.95
C LYS A 219 7.09 -19.04 -1.92
N ILE A 220 6.92 -18.19 -0.91
CA ILE A 220 5.75 -17.30 -0.83
C ILE A 220 5.81 -16.31 -2.01
N CYS A 221 4.68 -16.16 -2.70
CA CYS A 221 4.58 -15.22 -3.82
C CYS A 221 4.49 -13.77 -3.31
N ASP A 222 5.18 -12.86 -3.99
CA ASP A 222 4.76 -11.45 -4.01
C ASP A 222 3.34 -11.40 -4.60
N ALA A 223 2.39 -10.92 -3.82
CA ALA A 223 0.97 -10.95 -4.15
C ALA A 223 0.37 -9.54 -4.17
N ARG A 224 0.98 -8.64 -4.95
CA ARG A 224 0.41 -7.31 -5.20
C ARG A 224 -0.93 -7.40 -5.91
N PHE A 225 -1.80 -6.45 -5.59
CA PHE A 225 -3.11 -6.29 -6.21
C PHE A 225 -3.35 -4.83 -6.54
N SER A 226 -4.34 -4.57 -7.40
CA SER A 226 -4.76 -3.22 -7.75
C SER A 226 -6.26 -3.16 -7.95
N LYS A 227 -6.83 -1.95 -7.80
CA LYS A 227 -8.28 -1.72 -7.96
C LYS A 227 -8.78 -1.97 -9.40
N CYS A 228 -7.99 -1.60 -10.40
CA CYS A 228 -8.39 -1.61 -11.80
C CYS A 228 -7.13 -1.75 -12.67
N CYS A 229 -7.11 -2.76 -13.53
CA CYS A 229 -5.98 -3.01 -14.45
C CYS A 229 -6.16 -2.37 -15.83
N GLY A 230 -7.30 -1.70 -16.08
CA GLY A 230 -7.60 -1.13 -17.39
C GLY A 230 -7.91 -2.17 -18.48
N GLY A 231 -8.11 -3.43 -18.07
CA GLY A 231 -8.51 -4.57 -18.91
C GLY A 231 -7.40 -5.61 -19.14
N ILE A 232 -6.13 -5.30 -18.83
CA ILE A 232 -5.01 -6.24 -18.90
C ILE A 232 -4.11 -6.03 -17.68
N MET A 233 -3.83 -7.10 -16.94
CA MET A 233 -2.87 -7.09 -15.83
C MET A 233 -1.46 -6.79 -16.34
N GLU A 234 -0.58 -6.26 -15.48
CA GLU A 234 0.78 -5.89 -15.86
C GLU A 234 1.81 -6.89 -15.32
N ARG A 235 2.99 -6.93 -15.94
CA ARG A 235 4.16 -7.66 -15.45
C ARG A 235 4.77 -6.95 -14.24
N PHE A 236 5.41 -7.74 -13.38
CA PHE A 236 6.19 -7.18 -12.28
C PHE A 236 7.35 -6.31 -12.78
N SER A 237 8.02 -6.75 -13.85
CA SER A 237 9.24 -6.13 -14.41
C SER A 237 9.07 -4.71 -14.94
N THR A 238 7.86 -4.37 -15.38
CA THR A 238 7.49 -3.07 -15.96
C THR A 238 6.80 -2.15 -14.94
N SER A 239 6.56 -2.65 -13.73
CA SER A 239 5.86 -1.91 -12.66
C SER A 239 6.76 -1.60 -11.47
N TRP A 240 7.66 -2.53 -11.08
CA TRP A 240 8.26 -2.50 -9.75
C TRP A 240 9.79 -2.62 -9.74
N GLU A 241 10.34 -3.69 -10.30
CA GLU A 241 11.79 -3.88 -10.40
C GLU A 241 12.11 -4.76 -11.60
N PRO A 242 13.32 -4.71 -12.19
CA PRO A 242 13.67 -5.48 -13.39
C PRO A 242 13.90 -6.97 -13.07
N ALA A 243 12.90 -7.61 -12.47
CA ALA A 243 12.86 -9.02 -12.11
C ALA A 243 11.61 -9.66 -12.71
N GLU A 244 11.77 -10.87 -13.22
CA GLU A 244 10.66 -11.65 -13.77
C GLU A 244 10.12 -12.60 -12.71
N HIS A 245 8.80 -12.59 -12.56
CA HIS A 245 8.07 -13.51 -11.69
C HIS A 245 7.08 -14.28 -12.57
N PRO A 246 7.22 -15.62 -12.73
CA PRO A 246 6.35 -16.40 -13.62
C PRO A 246 4.85 -16.30 -13.30
N TYR A 247 4.52 -15.98 -12.04
CA TYR A 247 3.15 -15.82 -11.54
C TYR A 247 2.62 -14.37 -11.59
N LEU A 248 3.44 -13.38 -11.93
CA LEU A 248 3.04 -11.96 -12.10
C LEU A 248 3.29 -11.52 -13.55
N GLN A 249 2.42 -12.00 -14.44
CA GLN A 249 2.51 -11.79 -15.88
C GLN A 249 1.29 -11.03 -16.40
N GLY A 250 1.46 -10.42 -17.57
CA GLY A 250 0.35 -9.75 -18.23
C GLY A 250 -0.73 -10.72 -18.67
N LYS A 251 -1.97 -10.48 -18.26
CA LYS A 251 -3.13 -11.34 -18.56
C LYS A 251 -4.39 -10.49 -18.69
N TYR A 252 -5.23 -10.85 -19.66
CA TYR A 252 -6.53 -10.21 -19.84
C TYR A 252 -7.45 -10.40 -18.64
N ASP A 253 -8.13 -9.32 -18.27
CA ASP A 253 -9.09 -9.28 -17.18
C ASP A 253 -10.51 -9.60 -17.68
N GLY A 254 -10.70 -10.82 -18.18
CA GLY A 254 -11.98 -11.32 -18.66
C GLY A 254 -11.92 -12.80 -19.02
N GLU A 255 -13.07 -13.40 -19.31
CA GLU A 255 -13.14 -14.84 -19.65
C GLU A 255 -12.44 -15.14 -20.98
N SER A 256 -12.79 -14.40 -22.02
CA SER A 256 -12.17 -14.43 -23.34
C SER A 256 -12.51 -13.15 -24.09
N LEU A 257 -11.70 -12.81 -25.10
CA LEU A 257 -12.14 -11.89 -26.14
C LEU A 257 -13.02 -12.66 -27.15
N PRO A 258 -13.94 -11.99 -27.88
CA PRO A 258 -14.63 -12.61 -29.00
C PRO A 258 -13.60 -13.17 -30.00
N ASP A 259 -13.88 -14.35 -30.58
CA ASP A 259 -12.94 -15.08 -31.46
C ASP A 259 -12.44 -14.26 -32.66
N GLU A 260 -13.20 -13.23 -33.05
CA GLU A 260 -12.93 -12.33 -34.17
C GLU A 260 -11.94 -11.22 -33.83
N VAL A 261 -11.63 -11.02 -32.54
CA VAL A 261 -10.75 -9.96 -32.05
C VAL A 261 -9.45 -10.58 -31.52
N PRO A 262 -8.31 -10.42 -32.22
CA PRO A 262 -7.04 -10.88 -31.69
C PRO A 262 -6.72 -10.11 -30.40
N PHE A 263 -6.05 -10.78 -29.46
CA PHE A 263 -5.53 -10.09 -28.27
C PHE A 263 -4.61 -8.96 -28.71
N PRO A 264 -4.85 -7.72 -28.25
CA PRO A 264 -4.03 -6.60 -28.66
C PRO A 264 -2.64 -6.72 -28.04
N ASP A 265 -1.62 -6.42 -28.83
CA ASP A 265 -0.28 -6.19 -28.32
C ASP A 265 -0.18 -4.75 -27.83
N LEU A 266 -0.39 -4.54 -26.52
CA LEU A 266 -0.35 -3.20 -25.94
C LEU A 266 1.07 -2.63 -25.78
N THR A 267 2.10 -3.39 -26.17
CA THR A 267 3.46 -2.83 -26.33
C THR A 267 3.56 -2.01 -27.62
N ASP A 268 2.71 -2.28 -28.62
CA ASP A 268 2.57 -1.46 -29.81
C ASP A 268 1.81 -0.15 -29.51
N PRO A 269 2.37 1.03 -29.84
CA PRO A 269 1.75 2.31 -29.52
C PRO A 269 0.36 2.53 -30.14
N VAL A 270 0.13 2.03 -31.36
CA VAL A 270 -1.14 2.23 -32.08
C VAL A 270 -2.23 1.37 -31.46
N GLN A 271 -1.94 0.10 -31.19
CA GLN A 271 -2.88 -0.79 -30.50
C GLN A 271 -3.16 -0.31 -29.07
N ALA A 272 -2.15 0.16 -28.34
CA ALA A 272 -2.32 0.75 -27.02
C ALA A 272 -3.24 1.98 -27.04
N GLU A 273 -3.08 2.88 -28.03
CA GLU A 273 -3.94 4.05 -28.15
C GLU A 273 -5.40 3.67 -28.43
N ILE A 274 -5.64 2.71 -29.33
CA ILE A 274 -6.98 2.19 -29.62
C ILE A 274 -7.61 1.58 -28.35
N TRP A 275 -6.84 0.79 -27.59
CA TRP A 275 -7.31 0.16 -26.35
C TRP A 275 -7.64 1.16 -25.24
N ILE A 276 -6.79 2.17 -25.04
CA ILE A 276 -6.97 3.18 -24.00
C ILE A 276 -8.14 4.11 -24.33
N ARG A 277 -8.31 4.48 -25.60
CA ARG A 277 -9.40 5.35 -26.06
C ARG A 277 -10.75 4.63 -26.22
N SER A 278 -10.75 3.31 -26.12
CA SER A 278 -11.97 2.49 -26.12
C SER A 278 -12.32 2.01 -24.70
N ALA A 279 -13.44 1.31 -24.58
CA ALA A 279 -13.91 0.71 -23.33
C ALA A 279 -14.17 -0.80 -23.55
N PRO A 280 -13.11 -1.61 -23.74
CA PRO A 280 -13.27 -3.03 -23.99
C PRO A 280 -13.92 -3.72 -22.77
N PRO A 281 -14.65 -4.83 -22.98
CA PRO A 281 -15.17 -5.62 -21.88
C PRO A 281 -14.01 -6.08 -20.99
N ALA A 282 -14.20 -6.01 -19.68
CA ALA A 282 -13.27 -6.49 -18.67
C ALA A 282 -14.05 -6.62 -17.34
N PHE A 283 -13.60 -7.48 -16.42
CA PHE A 283 -14.23 -7.55 -15.11
C PHE A 283 -14.10 -6.22 -14.34
N CYS A 284 -12.97 -5.53 -14.48
CA CYS A 284 -12.79 -4.20 -13.91
C CYS A 284 -13.54 -3.08 -14.67
N ASN A 285 -14.16 -3.39 -15.83
CA ASN A 285 -15.08 -2.51 -16.55
C ASN A 285 -16.54 -2.88 -16.26
N THR A 286 -16.95 -2.71 -15.00
CA THR A 286 -18.33 -2.99 -14.59
C THR A 286 -19.09 -1.72 -14.24
N ALA A 287 -20.35 -1.67 -14.67
CA ALA A 287 -21.34 -0.67 -14.26
C ALA A 287 -22.39 -1.26 -13.31
N ASP A 288 -22.19 -2.50 -12.84
CA ASP A 288 -23.10 -3.17 -11.93
C ASP A 288 -22.99 -2.57 -10.53
N ASN A 289 -24.04 -1.86 -10.10
CA ASN A 289 -24.09 -1.20 -8.80
C ASN A 289 -23.99 -2.18 -7.62
N GLU A 290 -24.49 -3.41 -7.78
CA GLU A 290 -24.40 -4.42 -6.72
C GLU A 290 -22.94 -4.82 -6.51
N VAL A 291 -22.22 -5.15 -7.59
CA VAL A 291 -20.78 -5.46 -7.56
C VAL A 291 -19.98 -4.27 -7.04
N LEU A 292 -20.24 -3.06 -7.56
CA LEU A 292 -19.51 -1.86 -7.14
C LEU A 292 -19.71 -1.55 -5.66
N SER A 293 -20.91 -1.76 -5.11
CA SER A 293 -21.17 -1.58 -3.67
C SER A 293 -20.47 -2.61 -2.79
N GLN A 294 -20.19 -3.81 -3.33
CA GLN A 294 -19.48 -4.89 -2.64
C GLN A 294 -17.96 -4.74 -2.70
N VAL A 295 -17.43 -4.02 -3.67
CA VAL A 295 -15.98 -3.92 -3.91
C VAL A 295 -15.45 -2.57 -3.43
N LEU A 296 -16.16 -1.48 -3.72
CA LEU A 296 -15.73 -0.11 -3.41
C LEU A 296 -16.21 0.34 -2.03
N ASN A 297 -15.28 0.87 -1.24
CA ASN A 297 -15.61 1.63 -0.04
C ASN A 297 -16.37 2.93 -0.40
N THR A 298 -16.92 3.61 0.61
CA THR A 298 -17.77 4.79 0.41
C THR A 298 -17.11 5.89 -0.43
N TYR A 299 -15.80 6.11 -0.27
CA TYR A 299 -15.05 7.08 -1.09
C TYR A 299 -14.91 6.63 -2.55
N GLY A 300 -14.69 5.33 -2.78
CA GLY A 300 -14.57 4.77 -4.12
C GLY A 300 -15.86 4.83 -4.93
N GLN A 301 -17.02 4.77 -4.27
CA GLN A 301 -18.35 4.84 -4.91
C GLN A 301 -18.66 6.22 -5.52
N GLU A 302 -18.02 7.28 -5.02
CA GLU A 302 -18.16 8.63 -5.56
C GLU A 302 -17.46 8.79 -6.92
N THR A 303 -16.51 7.91 -7.24
CA THR A 303 -15.70 7.98 -8.47
C THR A 303 -16.28 7.04 -9.55
N LYS A 304 -17.19 7.54 -10.40
CA LYS A 304 -17.83 6.74 -11.46
C LYS A 304 -16.95 6.49 -12.70
N GLY A 305 -15.77 7.09 -12.78
CA GLY A 305 -14.83 7.00 -13.93
C GLY A 305 -13.54 6.22 -13.64
N PHE A 306 -13.58 5.17 -12.80
CA PHE A 306 -12.34 4.49 -12.40
C PHE A 306 -11.75 3.56 -13.49
N TYR A 307 -12.55 3.14 -14.49
CA TYR A 307 -12.06 2.31 -15.60
C TYR A 307 -11.42 3.12 -16.73
N ARG A 308 -12.01 4.27 -17.07
CA ARG A 308 -11.51 5.25 -18.03
C ARG A 308 -11.80 6.65 -17.52
N TRP A 309 -10.81 7.52 -17.59
CA TRP A 309 -10.89 8.92 -17.18
C TRP A 309 -9.94 9.77 -18.03
N GLU A 310 -10.18 11.07 -18.03
CA GLU A 310 -9.37 12.05 -18.75
C GLU A 310 -9.07 13.24 -17.84
N VAL A 311 -7.86 13.77 -17.96
CA VAL A 311 -7.43 15.02 -17.32
C VAL A 311 -6.69 15.86 -18.36
N ALA A 312 -6.86 17.17 -18.32
CA ALA A 312 -6.16 18.12 -19.17
C ALA A 312 -5.32 19.06 -18.29
N TYR A 313 -4.11 19.36 -18.76
CA TYR A 313 -3.20 20.34 -18.16
C TYR A 313 -2.72 21.31 -19.23
N THR A 314 -2.48 22.57 -18.87
CA THR A 314 -1.66 23.44 -19.72
C THR A 314 -0.19 23.02 -19.65
N PHE A 315 0.63 23.48 -20.61
CA PHE A 315 2.07 23.20 -20.59
C PHE A 315 2.74 23.78 -19.35
N GLU A 316 2.29 24.93 -18.86
CA GLU A 316 2.78 25.56 -17.63
C GLU A 316 2.43 24.71 -16.40
N GLU A 317 1.17 24.28 -16.27
CA GLU A 317 0.71 23.42 -15.16
C GLU A 317 1.48 22.09 -15.13
N LEU A 318 1.69 21.48 -16.29
CA LEU A 318 2.43 20.23 -16.42
C LEU A 318 3.92 20.40 -16.08
N SER A 319 4.53 21.50 -16.54
CA SER A 319 5.94 21.83 -16.24
C SER A 319 6.14 22.04 -14.74
N ASP A 320 5.25 22.80 -14.10
CA ASP A 320 5.27 23.02 -12.66
C ASP A 320 5.01 21.73 -11.87
N LEU A 321 4.12 20.86 -12.36
CA LEU A 321 3.86 19.56 -11.74
C LEU A 321 5.09 18.66 -11.79
N ILE A 322 5.72 18.53 -12.96
CA ILE A 322 6.94 17.74 -13.15
C ILE A 322 8.05 18.30 -12.26
N LYS A 323 8.31 19.60 -12.31
CA LYS A 323 9.34 20.25 -11.47
C LYS A 323 9.11 20.00 -9.98
N ARG A 324 7.88 20.14 -9.49
CA ARG A 324 7.57 19.92 -8.07
C ARG A 324 7.70 18.45 -7.65
N ARG A 325 7.26 17.51 -8.48
CA ARG A 325 7.24 16.06 -8.13
C ARG A 325 8.59 15.38 -8.35
N ILE A 326 9.30 15.75 -9.41
CA ILE A 326 10.58 15.14 -9.80
C ILE A 326 11.78 15.93 -9.24
N GLY A 327 11.63 17.23 -8.96
CA GLY A 327 12.72 18.08 -8.48
C GLY A 327 13.71 18.49 -9.57
N VAL A 328 13.39 18.23 -10.85
CA VAL A 328 14.20 18.63 -12.02
C VAL A 328 13.40 19.62 -12.84
N ASP A 329 14.02 20.75 -13.15
CA ASP A 329 13.46 21.78 -14.01
C ASP A 329 13.84 21.48 -15.47
N PHE A 330 12.86 21.07 -16.27
CA PHE A 330 13.05 20.78 -17.69
C PHE A 330 12.77 22.01 -18.58
N GLY A 331 12.38 23.16 -18.02
CA GLY A 331 11.83 24.26 -18.80
C GLY A 331 10.34 24.08 -19.09
N LEU A 332 9.87 24.72 -20.18
CA LEU A 332 8.48 24.62 -20.60
C LEU A 332 8.31 23.32 -21.39
N VAL A 333 7.72 22.32 -20.75
CA VAL A 333 7.43 21.02 -21.37
C VAL A 333 6.67 21.23 -22.68
N GLN A 334 7.21 20.69 -23.76
CA GLN A 334 6.65 20.77 -25.11
C GLN A 334 6.00 19.45 -25.51
N GLU A 335 6.64 18.32 -25.15
CA GLU A 335 6.21 16.99 -25.57
C GLU A 335 6.47 15.92 -24.50
N LEU A 336 5.55 14.95 -24.46
CA LEU A 336 5.67 13.71 -23.70
C LEU A 336 5.62 12.54 -24.68
N ILE A 337 6.75 11.83 -24.84
CA ILE A 337 6.89 10.77 -25.83
C ILE A 337 7.04 9.43 -25.11
N PRO A 338 6.03 8.54 -25.13
CA PRO A 338 6.14 7.19 -24.62
C PRO A 338 7.20 6.43 -25.43
N LEU A 339 8.28 5.99 -24.78
CA LEU A 339 9.34 5.23 -25.43
C LEU A 339 9.12 3.71 -25.33
N GLU A 340 8.52 3.27 -24.23
CA GLU A 340 8.31 1.84 -23.96
C GLU A 340 7.02 1.64 -23.15
N ARG A 341 6.30 0.55 -23.45
CA ARG A 341 5.09 0.13 -22.76
C ARG A 341 5.19 -1.32 -22.28
N GLY A 342 4.59 -1.59 -21.12
CA GLY A 342 4.38 -2.93 -20.60
C GLY A 342 3.20 -3.66 -21.24
N ALA A 343 2.92 -4.87 -20.75
CA ALA A 343 1.90 -5.76 -21.30
C ALA A 343 0.47 -5.20 -21.17
N SER A 344 0.22 -4.34 -20.19
CA SER A 344 -1.06 -3.64 -19.99
C SER A 344 -1.18 -2.34 -20.80
N GLY A 345 -0.14 -1.97 -21.56
CA GLY A 345 -0.01 -0.66 -22.18
C GLY A 345 0.45 0.43 -21.22
N ARG A 346 0.76 0.12 -19.95
CA ARG A 346 1.41 1.04 -19.00
C ARG A 346 2.69 1.59 -19.60
N ILE A 347 2.87 2.91 -19.58
CA ILE A 347 4.14 3.53 -19.98
C ILE A 347 5.18 3.23 -18.90
N CYS A 348 6.24 2.50 -19.25
CA CYS A 348 7.36 2.22 -18.34
C CYS A 348 8.58 3.11 -18.62
N ARG A 349 8.68 3.71 -19.82
CA ARG A 349 9.69 4.72 -20.15
C ARG A 349 9.06 5.89 -20.90
N LEU A 350 9.33 7.10 -20.42
CA LEU A 350 8.79 8.34 -20.95
C LEU A 350 9.93 9.33 -21.22
N LYS A 351 9.98 9.87 -22.43
CA LYS A 351 10.83 11.02 -22.75
C LYS A 351 10.04 12.31 -22.54
N ILE A 352 10.61 13.22 -21.77
CA ILE A 352 10.08 14.57 -21.53
C ILE A 352 10.98 15.54 -22.32
N VAL A 353 10.36 16.39 -23.15
CA VAL A 353 11.04 17.46 -23.89
C VAL A 353 10.54 18.80 -23.35
N GLY A 354 11.45 19.70 -22.96
CA GLY A 354 11.11 21.01 -22.38
C GLY A 354 12.06 22.13 -22.80
#